data_AF-A0A0R0DG47-F1
#
_entry.id   AF-A0A0R0DG47-F1
#
_cell.length_a   1.000
_cell.length_b   1.000
_cell.length_c   1.000
_cell.angle_alpha   90.00
_cell.angle_beta   90.00
_cell.angle_gamma   90.00
#
_symmetry.space_group_name_H-M   'P 1'
#
loop_
_entity.id
_entity.type
_entity.pdbx_description
1 polymer ?
#
loop_
_entity_poly.entity_id
_entity_poly.type
_entity_poly.pdbx_seq_one_letter_code
_entity_poly.pdbx_strand_id
1 'polypeptide(L)'
;MQDHPHTLSLRQTVVREPGNFQAWVMLSDAELDAGQLQAGAQAAQRALHLRPGHPEALARLGRAHWQGGQPVQAAALLRQASQAAPGHPGIALWLGHALEDAGPENAEAAAQAYRRAHQLAPGEPYIAAHLLNWQRRLCDWSNLEALSQQARQAVARGDASIEPFAFLSEPASAAEQRACASLRARALGVPPTRPASPAERQRPGVLRLGWLSNGFGNHPTGLLTVALAEALAGLADVQLHLFATTADDHSTISQRLSAAARLHRVHGLSHAAIAAYIRQQQIDVLFDLRGWGGGGTPEVLALRPAPVQVNWLAYPGTSGAPWMDWILADEFVLPAADESGFSERVMRLPHAFQPSDTARPQPAPPSRKECGLPAQGVVFCCFNNSYKINPRSFARLMAVLHGVKDSVLWLLSGPGQANARLQAAAAAAGIAPQRLVFMDKLPHQQYLARYALADLFLDTSPYNAHTTASDALWSGCPVLTTPGQTFADRVAGSLNHHLGLAQMNRSDDADFIATAIALGNDAQARARLRQQLQQQRQHGRLFDMQQFARDFASASWQMYDASTTAA
;
A
#
# COMPACT_ATOMS: atom_id res chain seq x y z
N MET A 1 12.90 21.86 17.79
CA MET A 1 13.32 21.96 16.39
C MET A 1 14.13 23.24 16.29
N GLN A 2 15.44 23.17 16.08
CA GLN A 2 16.27 24.37 15.85
C GLN A 2 16.14 24.74 14.38
N ASP A 3 15.89 26.02 14.08
CA ASP A 3 15.86 26.52 12.71
C ASP A 3 17.21 26.23 12.02
N HIS A 4 17.17 25.68 10.81
CA HIS A 4 18.37 25.34 10.05
C HIS A 4 19.19 26.63 9.80
N PRO A 5 20.52 26.65 10.03
CA PRO A 5 21.34 27.87 9.90
C PRO A 5 21.20 28.57 8.54
N HIS A 6 20.97 27.79 7.48
CA HIS A 6 20.74 28.28 6.12
C HIS A 6 19.43 29.07 5.99
N THR A 7 18.32 28.55 6.55
CA THR A 7 17.02 29.24 6.54
C THR A 7 17.08 30.56 7.30
N LEU A 8 17.76 30.60 8.45
CA LEU A 8 17.98 31.83 9.21
C LEU A 8 18.76 32.87 8.40
N SER A 9 19.82 32.44 7.70
CA SER A 9 20.60 33.31 6.82
C SER A 9 19.75 33.89 5.68
N LEU A 10 18.89 33.05 5.06
CA LEU A 10 17.96 33.51 4.02
C LEU A 10 16.92 34.50 4.56
N ARG A 11 16.35 34.25 5.75
CA ARG A 11 15.44 35.20 6.43
C ARG A 11 16.11 36.56 6.66
N GLN A 12 17.37 36.57 7.11
CA GLN A 12 18.13 37.81 7.29
C GLN A 12 18.41 38.52 5.96
N THR A 13 18.71 37.75 4.91
CA THR A 13 19.00 38.28 3.57
C THR A 13 17.77 39.00 3.00
N VAL A 14 16.60 38.38 3.06
CA VAL A 14 15.36 39.01 2.52
C VAL A 14 14.90 40.23 3.32
N VAL A 15 15.31 40.36 4.59
CA VAL A 15 15.08 41.57 5.40
C VAL A 15 16.02 42.70 4.99
N ARG A 16 17.31 42.38 4.77
CA ARG A 16 18.32 43.37 4.33
C ARG A 16 18.10 43.82 2.89
N GLU A 17 17.65 42.90 2.05
CA GLU A 17 17.43 43.10 0.61
C GLU A 17 16.01 42.65 0.19
N PRO A 18 14.94 43.40 0.55
CA PRO A 18 13.56 42.99 0.25
C PRO A 18 13.21 42.87 -1.23
N GLY A 19 14.06 43.40 -2.12
CA GLY A 19 13.96 43.30 -3.58
C GLY A 19 14.76 42.13 -4.19
N ASN A 20 15.48 41.34 -3.39
CA ASN A 20 16.28 40.22 -3.87
C ASN A 20 15.38 39.02 -4.20
N PHE A 21 14.97 38.92 -5.48
CA PHE A 21 14.12 37.84 -5.99
C PHE A 21 14.67 36.44 -5.67
N GLN A 22 15.97 36.22 -5.90
CA GLN A 22 16.58 34.90 -5.71
C GLN A 22 16.54 34.47 -4.24
N ALA A 23 16.80 35.40 -3.32
CA ALA A 23 16.72 35.13 -1.88
C ALA A 23 15.30 34.71 -1.45
N TRP A 24 14.25 35.33 -2.01
CA TRP A 24 12.86 34.93 -1.74
C TRP A 24 12.52 33.54 -2.30
N VAL A 25 13.01 33.20 -3.49
CA VAL A 25 12.84 31.85 -4.08
C VAL A 25 13.55 30.79 -3.24
N MET A 26 14.79 31.04 -2.82
CA MET A 26 15.56 30.12 -1.97
C MET A 26 14.95 30.00 -0.56
N LEU A 27 14.46 31.09 0.01
CA LEU A 27 13.75 31.06 1.29
C LEU A 27 12.49 30.21 1.20
N SER A 28 11.70 30.38 0.14
CA SER A 28 10.50 29.57 -0.08
C SER A 28 10.83 28.08 -0.06
N ASP A 29 11.84 27.66 -0.81
CA ASP A 29 12.26 26.25 -0.88
C ASP A 29 12.72 25.71 0.49
N ALA A 30 13.55 26.48 1.20
CA ALA A 30 14.05 26.09 2.52
C ALA A 30 12.95 25.99 3.59
N GLU A 31 11.94 26.86 3.55
CA GLU A 31 10.78 26.78 4.45
C GLU A 31 9.89 25.57 4.12
N LEU A 32 9.69 25.26 2.82
CA LEU A 32 8.93 24.08 2.39
C LEU A 32 9.62 22.78 2.79
N ASP A 33 10.94 22.70 2.63
CA ASP A 33 11.73 21.54 3.09
C ASP A 33 11.69 21.38 4.62
N ALA A 34 11.56 22.49 5.36
CA ALA A 34 11.36 22.50 6.80
C ALA A 34 9.89 22.23 7.24
N GLY A 35 8.98 21.98 6.30
CA GLY A 35 7.55 21.77 6.56
C GLY A 35 6.78 23.03 6.96
N GLN A 36 7.37 24.22 6.84
CA GLN A 36 6.75 25.52 7.14
C GLN A 36 5.95 26.02 5.92
N LEU A 37 4.89 25.29 5.58
CA LEU A 37 4.14 25.47 4.32
C LEU A 37 3.63 26.90 4.12
N GLN A 38 3.10 27.53 5.17
CA GLN A 38 2.59 28.89 5.10
C GLN A 38 3.71 29.92 4.86
N ALA A 39 4.85 29.77 5.56
CA ALA A 39 6.00 30.65 5.37
C ALA A 39 6.60 30.49 3.96
N GLY A 40 6.71 29.24 3.49
CA GLY A 40 7.15 28.92 2.12
C GLY A 40 6.26 29.54 1.06
N ALA A 41 4.93 29.45 1.22
CA ALA A 41 3.96 30.08 0.31
C ALA A 41 4.07 31.62 0.31
N GLN A 42 4.22 32.25 1.48
CA GLN A 42 4.39 33.70 1.59
C GLN A 42 5.67 34.18 0.90
N ALA A 43 6.78 33.46 1.06
CA ALA A 43 8.03 33.76 0.38
C ALA A 43 7.90 33.63 -1.15
N ALA A 44 7.23 32.59 -1.65
CA ALA A 44 6.94 32.44 -3.07
C ALA A 44 6.04 33.56 -3.61
N GLN A 45 4.99 33.95 -2.88
CA GLN A 45 4.11 35.06 -3.23
C GLN A 45 4.88 36.38 -3.32
N ARG A 46 5.83 36.60 -2.40
CA ARG A 46 6.71 37.78 -2.44
C ARG A 46 7.64 37.77 -3.64
N ALA A 47 8.20 36.61 -4.01
CA ALA A 47 8.98 36.46 -5.24
C ALA A 47 8.13 36.77 -6.49
N LEU A 48 6.86 36.33 -6.52
CA LEU A 48 5.92 36.65 -7.60
C LEU A 48 5.55 38.14 -7.67
N HIS A 49 5.46 38.84 -6.54
CA HIS A 49 5.26 40.29 -6.55
C HIS A 49 6.46 41.03 -7.15
N LEU A 50 7.69 40.54 -6.95
CA LEU A 50 8.89 41.11 -7.56
C LEU A 50 9.00 40.79 -9.05
N ARG A 51 8.60 39.58 -9.45
CA ARG A 51 8.60 39.12 -10.85
C ARG A 51 7.34 38.31 -11.16
N PRO A 52 6.26 38.96 -11.62
CA PRO A 52 5.02 38.28 -11.96
C PRO A 52 5.24 37.21 -13.04
N GLY A 53 4.66 36.02 -12.84
CA GLY A 53 4.73 34.92 -13.80
C GLY A 53 6.07 34.18 -13.86
N HIS A 54 7.03 34.47 -12.97
CA HIS A 54 8.32 33.78 -12.99
C HIS A 54 8.17 32.28 -12.66
N PRO A 55 8.72 31.36 -13.49
CA PRO A 55 8.47 29.92 -13.37
C PRO A 55 8.92 29.33 -12.02
N GLU A 56 10.10 29.68 -11.53
CA GLU A 56 10.60 29.18 -10.22
C GLU A 56 9.68 29.57 -9.04
N ALA A 57 9.14 30.79 -9.05
CA ALA A 57 8.29 31.28 -7.98
C ALA A 57 6.87 30.66 -8.06
N LEU A 58 6.32 30.53 -9.28
CA LEU A 58 5.09 29.79 -9.53
C LEU A 58 5.20 28.33 -9.08
N ALA A 59 6.33 27.68 -9.41
CA ALA A 59 6.57 26.29 -9.07
C ALA A 59 6.62 26.06 -7.56
N ARG A 60 7.26 26.96 -6.80
CA ARG A 60 7.32 26.87 -5.33
C ARG A 60 6.00 27.18 -4.65
N LEU A 61 5.24 28.16 -5.17
CA LEU A 61 3.87 28.37 -4.69
C LEU A 61 3.00 27.13 -4.97
N GLY A 62 3.13 26.54 -6.16
CA GLY A 62 2.45 25.29 -6.50
C GLY A 62 2.85 24.13 -5.58
N ARG A 63 4.15 23.96 -5.29
CA ARG A 63 4.66 22.97 -4.33
C ARG A 63 4.10 23.19 -2.93
N ALA A 64 4.00 24.44 -2.48
CA ALA A 64 3.40 24.79 -1.19
C ALA A 64 1.91 24.39 -1.11
N HIS A 65 1.13 24.69 -2.16
CA HIS A 65 -0.28 24.28 -2.23
C HIS A 65 -0.43 22.75 -2.28
N TRP A 66 0.45 22.05 -3.00
CA TRP A 66 0.42 20.59 -3.08
C TRP A 66 0.67 19.96 -1.70
N GLN A 67 1.75 20.35 -1.02
CA GLN A 67 2.05 19.89 0.34
C GLN A 67 0.98 20.31 1.36
N GLY A 68 0.29 21.43 1.11
CA GLY A 68 -0.84 21.91 1.90
C GLY A 68 -2.17 21.21 1.63
N GLY A 69 -2.21 20.16 0.80
CA GLY A 69 -3.41 19.40 0.48
C GLY A 69 -4.37 20.10 -0.48
N GLN A 70 -3.86 21.01 -1.32
CA GLN A 70 -4.62 21.76 -2.34
C GLN A 70 -4.16 21.41 -3.76
N PRO A 71 -4.26 20.14 -4.18
CA PRO A 71 -3.61 19.64 -5.40
C PRO A 71 -4.17 20.25 -6.70
N VAL A 72 -5.46 20.60 -6.74
CA VAL A 72 -6.07 21.26 -7.92
C VAL A 72 -5.45 22.65 -8.16
N GLN A 73 -5.29 23.44 -7.09
CA GLN A 73 -4.65 24.75 -7.17
C GLN A 73 -3.16 24.62 -7.52
N ALA A 74 -2.48 23.64 -6.90
CA ALA A 74 -1.09 23.34 -7.20
C ALA A 74 -0.89 23.00 -8.68
N ALA A 75 -1.72 22.12 -9.24
CA ALA A 75 -1.66 21.72 -10.64
C ALA A 75 -1.84 22.91 -11.58
N ALA A 76 -2.75 23.85 -11.27
CA ALA A 76 -2.93 25.06 -12.07
C ALA A 76 -1.66 25.94 -12.11
N LEU A 77 -1.04 26.19 -10.96
CA LEU A 77 0.20 26.96 -10.85
C LEU A 77 1.38 26.26 -11.53
N LEU A 78 1.51 24.95 -11.32
CA LEU A 78 2.58 24.14 -11.90
C LEU A 78 2.45 23.99 -13.41
N ARG A 79 1.22 23.99 -13.97
CA ARG A 79 1.01 24.07 -15.43
C ARG A 79 1.53 25.40 -15.97
N GLN A 80 1.23 26.52 -15.32
CA GLN A 80 1.75 27.84 -15.74
C GLN A 80 3.29 27.86 -15.66
N ALA A 81 3.86 27.36 -14.56
CA ALA A 81 5.31 27.25 -14.40
C ALA A 81 5.95 26.38 -15.49
N SER A 82 5.33 25.24 -15.83
CA SER A 82 5.81 24.31 -16.84
C SER A 82 5.72 24.90 -18.26
N GLN A 83 4.69 25.70 -18.55
CA GLN A 83 4.57 26.44 -19.81
C GLN A 83 5.64 27.53 -19.94
N ALA A 84 5.95 28.24 -18.85
CA ALA A 84 6.97 29.28 -18.83
C ALA A 84 8.41 28.71 -18.85
N ALA A 85 8.62 27.48 -18.36
CA ALA A 85 9.91 26.81 -18.34
C ALA A 85 9.81 25.33 -18.78
N PRO A 86 9.54 25.06 -20.07
CA PRO A 86 9.28 23.70 -20.57
C PRO A 86 10.50 22.77 -20.52
N GLY A 87 11.70 23.32 -20.29
CA GLY A 87 12.96 22.59 -20.16
C GLY A 87 13.34 22.19 -18.73
N HIS A 88 12.53 22.53 -17.71
CA HIS A 88 12.89 22.27 -16.32
C HIS A 88 12.31 20.93 -15.81
N PRO A 89 13.15 19.90 -15.52
CA PRO A 89 12.67 18.57 -15.11
C PRO A 89 11.93 18.58 -13.76
N GLY A 90 12.44 19.32 -12.77
CA GLY A 90 11.80 19.42 -11.44
C GLY A 90 10.37 20.00 -11.48
N ILE A 91 10.12 21.05 -12.28
CA ILE A 91 8.77 21.61 -12.46
C ILE A 91 7.84 20.57 -13.11
N ALA A 92 8.31 19.84 -14.12
CA ALA A 92 7.52 18.78 -14.75
C ALA A 92 7.20 17.64 -13.76
N LEU A 93 8.15 17.27 -12.90
CA LEU A 93 7.96 16.27 -11.86
C LEU A 93 6.91 16.72 -10.82
N TRP A 94 7.04 17.93 -10.28
CA TRP A 94 6.08 18.47 -9.32
C TRP A 94 4.68 18.62 -9.93
N LEU A 95 4.59 19.00 -11.22
CA LEU A 95 3.33 18.99 -11.95
C LEU A 95 2.73 17.58 -11.99
N GLY A 96 3.53 16.54 -12.22
CA GLY A 96 3.11 15.15 -12.15
C GLY A 96 2.48 14.80 -10.81
N HIS A 97 3.17 15.08 -9.69
CA HIS A 97 2.64 14.82 -8.34
C HIS A 97 1.33 15.57 -8.08
N ALA A 98 1.26 16.85 -8.42
CA ALA A 98 0.07 17.65 -8.20
C ALA A 98 -1.13 17.17 -9.05
N LEU A 99 -0.89 16.70 -10.28
CA LEU A 99 -1.92 16.12 -11.14
C LEU A 99 -2.40 14.75 -10.63
N GLU A 100 -1.49 13.91 -10.15
CA GLU A 100 -1.82 12.62 -9.54
C GLU A 100 -2.77 12.81 -8.34
N ASP A 101 -2.43 13.74 -7.43
CA ASP A 101 -3.24 14.00 -6.24
C ASP A 101 -4.51 14.82 -6.53
N ALA A 102 -4.57 15.51 -7.68
CA ALA A 102 -5.74 16.29 -8.07
C ALA A 102 -6.95 15.42 -8.44
N GLY A 103 -6.73 14.16 -8.82
CA GLY A 103 -7.81 13.20 -9.06
C GLY A 103 -7.61 12.31 -10.28
N PRO A 104 -8.40 11.22 -10.39
CA PRO A 104 -8.27 10.22 -11.47
C PRO A 104 -8.50 10.78 -12.88
N GLU A 105 -9.23 11.88 -13.03
CA GLU A 105 -9.44 12.57 -14.31
C GLU A 105 -8.14 13.18 -14.88
N ASN A 106 -7.16 13.45 -14.03
CA ASN A 106 -5.86 13.99 -14.42
C ASN A 106 -4.81 12.89 -14.69
N ALA A 107 -5.19 11.61 -14.63
CA ALA A 107 -4.21 10.54 -14.58
C ALA A 107 -3.32 10.45 -15.83
N GLU A 108 -3.88 10.67 -17.02
CA GLU A 108 -3.10 10.71 -18.26
C GLU A 108 -2.21 11.95 -18.35
N ALA A 109 -2.66 13.10 -17.82
CA ALA A 109 -1.86 14.32 -17.77
C ALA A 109 -0.68 14.18 -16.81
N ALA A 110 -0.86 13.52 -15.66
CA ALA A 110 0.21 13.19 -14.72
C ALA A 110 1.28 12.31 -15.40
N ALA A 111 0.84 11.29 -16.16
CA ALA A 111 1.76 10.43 -16.92
C ALA A 111 2.58 11.21 -17.95
N GLN A 112 1.96 12.15 -18.65
CA GLN A 112 2.65 13.03 -19.60
C GLN A 112 3.69 13.91 -18.90
N ALA A 113 3.36 14.46 -17.73
CA ALA A 113 4.27 15.27 -16.93
C ALA A 113 5.48 14.45 -16.44
N TYR A 114 5.27 13.25 -15.89
CA TYR A 114 6.37 12.35 -15.51
C TYR A 114 7.23 11.92 -16.70
N ARG A 115 6.60 11.61 -17.85
CA ARG A 115 7.34 11.25 -19.08
C ARG A 115 8.19 12.42 -19.56
N ARG A 116 7.68 13.64 -19.49
CA ARG A 116 8.44 14.86 -19.81
C ARG A 116 9.60 15.07 -18.85
N ALA A 117 9.39 14.90 -17.54
CA ALA A 117 10.45 14.99 -16.54
C ALA A 117 11.57 13.98 -16.83
N HIS A 118 11.21 12.73 -17.15
CA HIS A 118 12.18 11.69 -17.49
C HIS A 118 12.92 11.96 -18.80
N GLN A 119 12.24 12.49 -19.83
CA GLN A 119 12.90 12.89 -21.08
C GLN A 119 13.93 14.01 -20.87
N LEU A 120 13.64 14.94 -19.95
CA LEU A 120 14.54 16.05 -19.62
C LEU A 120 15.72 15.61 -18.75
N ALA A 121 15.54 14.57 -17.93
CA ALA A 121 16.55 14.08 -17.02
C ALA A 121 16.52 12.53 -16.94
N PRO A 122 16.94 11.81 -18.01
CA PRO A 122 16.78 10.36 -18.10
C PRO A 122 17.64 9.59 -17.10
N GLY A 123 18.72 10.20 -16.61
CA GLY A 123 19.61 9.61 -15.61
C GLY A 123 19.10 9.65 -14.17
N GLU A 124 18.04 10.42 -13.88
CA GLU A 124 17.54 10.65 -12.51
C GLU A 124 16.65 9.49 -12.03
N PRO A 125 17.12 8.65 -11.08
CA PRO A 125 16.39 7.44 -10.70
C PRO A 125 15.05 7.71 -10.02
N TYR A 126 14.97 8.79 -9.25
CA TYR A 126 13.73 9.23 -8.60
C TYR A 126 12.62 9.51 -9.62
N ILE A 127 12.96 10.20 -10.72
CA ILE A 127 12.01 10.51 -11.80
C ILE A 127 11.61 9.22 -12.54
N ALA A 128 12.57 8.35 -12.83
CA ALA A 128 12.31 7.08 -13.48
C ALA A 128 11.38 6.18 -12.64
N ALA A 129 11.57 6.13 -11.31
CA ALA A 129 10.74 5.34 -10.40
C ALA A 129 9.29 5.85 -10.33
N HIS A 130 9.09 7.17 -10.32
CA HIS A 130 7.75 7.76 -10.37
C HIS A 130 7.03 7.48 -11.68
N LEU A 131 7.74 7.64 -12.81
CA LEU A 131 7.20 7.28 -14.12
C LEU A 131 6.81 5.80 -14.17
N LEU A 132 7.70 4.91 -13.69
CA LEU A 132 7.47 3.46 -13.63
C LEU A 132 6.21 3.11 -12.82
N ASN A 133 6.12 3.61 -11.59
CA ASN A 133 4.97 3.36 -10.71
C ASN A 133 3.66 3.85 -11.36
N TRP A 134 3.67 5.04 -11.95
CA TRP A 134 2.48 5.60 -12.60
C TRP A 134 2.09 4.84 -13.87
N GLN A 135 3.07 4.42 -14.68
CA GLN A 135 2.84 3.57 -15.85
C GLN A 135 2.22 2.22 -15.47
N ARG A 136 2.70 1.57 -14.40
CA ARG A 136 2.07 0.34 -13.88
C ARG A 136 0.61 0.57 -13.49
N ARG A 137 0.30 1.67 -12.81
CA ARG A 137 -1.08 2.04 -12.42
C ARG A 137 -1.99 2.25 -13.62
N LEU A 138 -1.46 2.80 -14.71
CA LEU A 138 -2.18 3.06 -15.95
C LEU A 138 -2.21 1.86 -16.91
N CYS A 139 -1.59 0.74 -16.54
CA CYS A 139 -1.31 -0.39 -17.44
C CYS A 139 -0.64 0.08 -18.75
N ASP A 140 0.18 1.12 -18.68
CA ASP A 140 1.08 1.54 -19.74
C ASP A 140 2.38 0.75 -19.60
N TRP A 141 2.61 -0.22 -20.49
CA TRP A 141 3.80 -1.06 -20.45
C TRP A 141 4.90 -0.59 -21.40
N SER A 142 4.81 0.64 -21.91
CA SER A 142 5.86 1.22 -22.76
C SER A 142 7.16 1.44 -21.97
N ASN A 143 8.26 0.87 -22.47
CA ASN A 143 9.60 0.96 -21.88
C ASN A 143 9.70 0.47 -20.41
N LEU A 144 8.77 -0.39 -19.98
CA LEU A 144 8.63 -0.81 -18.59
C LEU A 144 9.88 -1.55 -18.06
N GLU A 145 10.50 -2.38 -18.90
CA GLU A 145 11.69 -3.16 -18.53
C GLU A 145 12.91 -2.27 -18.26
N ALA A 146 13.16 -1.27 -19.11
CA ALA A 146 14.27 -0.35 -18.91
C ALA A 146 14.11 0.48 -17.63
N LEU A 147 12.89 0.97 -17.37
CA LEU A 147 12.58 1.71 -16.14
C LEU A 147 12.70 0.82 -14.89
N SER A 148 12.21 -0.43 -14.97
CA SER A 148 12.37 -1.44 -13.92
C SER A 148 13.84 -1.70 -13.60
N GLN A 149 14.67 -1.89 -14.64
CA GLN A 149 16.10 -2.08 -14.48
C GLN A 149 16.78 -0.85 -13.86
N GLN A 150 16.41 0.36 -14.28
CA GLN A 150 16.94 1.60 -13.71
C GLN A 150 16.62 1.73 -12.21
N ALA A 151 15.38 1.44 -11.80
CA ALA A 151 14.97 1.47 -10.40
C ALA A 151 15.73 0.43 -9.56
N ARG A 152 15.83 -0.82 -10.04
CA ARG A 152 16.58 -1.89 -9.35
C ARG A 152 18.08 -1.58 -9.24
N GLN A 153 18.69 -1.04 -10.29
CA GLN A 153 20.08 -0.61 -10.26
C GLN A 153 20.32 0.56 -9.31
N ALA A 154 19.36 1.49 -9.19
CA ALA A 154 19.45 2.58 -8.23
C ALA A 154 19.51 2.06 -6.79
N VAL A 155 18.62 1.11 -6.44
CA VAL A 155 18.68 0.40 -5.15
C VAL A 155 20.04 -0.28 -4.96
N ALA A 156 20.53 -1.01 -5.97
CA ALA A 156 21.83 -1.69 -5.90
C ALA A 156 23.03 -0.73 -5.69
N ARG A 157 22.93 0.52 -6.17
CA ARG A 157 23.94 1.58 -5.99
C ARG A 157 23.80 2.35 -4.68
N GLY A 158 22.81 2.03 -3.84
CA GLY A 158 22.59 2.72 -2.57
C GLY A 158 21.72 3.98 -2.66
N ASP A 159 20.94 4.14 -3.72
CA ASP A 159 20.02 5.26 -3.87
C ASP A 159 18.78 5.08 -2.98
N ALA A 160 18.55 6.03 -2.06
CA ALA A 160 17.45 5.99 -1.10
C ALA A 160 16.16 6.65 -1.61
N SER A 161 16.13 7.11 -2.86
CA SER A 161 14.97 7.78 -3.48
C SER A 161 13.88 6.82 -3.96
N ILE A 162 14.17 5.52 -4.04
CA ILE A 162 13.20 4.51 -4.47
C ILE A 162 12.26 4.17 -3.31
N GLU A 163 10.96 4.36 -3.51
CA GLU A 163 9.96 4.09 -2.48
C GLU A 163 9.70 2.58 -2.32
N PRO A 164 9.85 1.99 -1.12
CA PRO A 164 9.76 0.54 -0.93
C PRO A 164 8.42 -0.07 -1.35
N PHE A 165 7.31 0.64 -1.11
CA PHE A 165 5.98 0.14 -1.51
C PHE A 165 5.81 0.02 -3.02
N ALA A 166 6.34 0.98 -3.80
CA ALA A 166 6.31 0.89 -5.26
C ALA A 166 7.20 -0.27 -5.74
N PHE A 167 8.34 -0.48 -5.08
CA PHE A 167 9.31 -1.53 -5.40
C PHE A 167 8.76 -2.96 -5.23
N LEU A 168 7.71 -3.16 -4.45
CA LEU A 168 6.99 -4.45 -4.35
C LEU A 168 6.39 -4.92 -5.68
N SER A 169 6.18 -4.01 -6.64
CA SER A 169 5.65 -4.36 -7.98
C SER A 169 6.74 -4.87 -8.93
N GLU A 170 8.01 -4.77 -8.53
CA GLU A 170 9.14 -5.18 -9.34
C GLU A 170 9.43 -6.68 -9.20
N PRO A 171 9.94 -7.35 -10.24
CA PRO A 171 10.44 -8.71 -10.16
C PRO A 171 11.80 -8.73 -9.44
N ALA A 172 11.77 -8.40 -8.14
CA ALA A 172 12.93 -8.26 -7.27
C ALA A 172 12.91 -9.35 -6.19
N SER A 173 14.11 -9.77 -5.77
CA SER A 173 14.29 -10.70 -4.65
C SER A 173 13.95 -10.05 -3.30
N ALA A 174 13.74 -10.88 -2.27
CA ALA A 174 13.57 -10.38 -0.90
C ALA A 174 14.79 -9.56 -0.42
N ALA A 175 16.00 -9.92 -0.87
CA ALA A 175 17.22 -9.18 -0.55
C ALA A 175 17.23 -7.77 -1.20
N GLU A 176 16.78 -7.64 -2.44
CA GLU A 176 16.62 -6.33 -3.10
C GLU A 176 15.53 -5.49 -2.40
N GLN A 177 14.41 -6.09 -2.01
CA GLN A 177 13.35 -5.42 -1.24
C GLN A 177 13.88 -4.91 0.11
N ARG A 178 14.68 -5.74 0.81
CA ARG A 178 15.37 -5.33 2.05
C ARG A 178 16.33 -4.17 1.82
N ALA A 179 17.15 -4.22 0.77
CA ALA A 179 18.06 -3.14 0.45
C ALA A 179 17.33 -1.82 0.21
N CYS A 180 16.27 -1.84 -0.60
CA CYS A 180 15.42 -0.67 -0.86
C CYS A 180 14.85 -0.08 0.45
N ALA A 181 14.24 -0.94 1.27
CA ALA A 181 13.63 -0.53 2.53
C ALA A 181 14.66 0.03 3.53
N SER A 182 15.82 -0.61 3.65
CA SER A 182 16.90 -0.16 4.54
C SER A 182 17.54 1.16 4.11
N LEU A 183 17.71 1.40 2.80
CA LEU A 183 18.20 2.68 2.28
C LEU A 183 17.21 3.80 2.62
N ARG A 184 15.91 3.56 2.37
CA ARG A 184 14.86 4.53 2.70
C ARG A 184 14.80 4.83 4.20
N ALA A 185 14.87 3.80 5.04
CA ALA A 185 14.89 3.96 6.49
C ALA A 185 16.08 4.80 6.98
N ARG A 186 17.28 4.54 6.46
CA ARG A 186 18.48 5.32 6.83
C ARG A 186 18.37 6.79 6.39
N ALA A 187 17.77 7.05 5.22
CA ALA A 187 17.59 8.40 4.70
C ALA A 187 16.65 9.28 5.53
N LEU A 188 15.80 8.71 6.40
CA LEU A 188 15.02 9.52 7.34
C LEU A 188 15.91 10.24 8.38
N GLY A 189 17.17 9.83 8.53
CA GLY A 189 18.16 10.57 9.33
C GLY A 189 17.83 10.68 10.81
N VAL A 190 16.86 9.92 11.30
CA VAL A 190 16.48 9.93 12.71
C VAL A 190 17.57 9.18 13.50
N PRO A 191 18.28 9.85 14.43
CA PRO A 191 19.29 9.18 15.24
C PRO A 191 18.61 8.06 16.02
N PRO A 192 19.27 6.92 16.23
CA PRO A 192 18.70 5.80 16.98
C PRO A 192 18.38 6.24 18.41
N THR A 193 17.13 6.64 18.66
CA THR A 193 16.65 6.92 20.01
C THR A 193 16.31 5.60 20.64
N ARG A 194 17.12 5.14 21.60
CA ARG A 194 16.73 3.98 22.41
C ARG A 194 15.51 4.39 23.26
N PRO A 195 14.39 3.66 23.22
CA PRO A 195 13.39 3.82 24.26
C PRO A 195 14.03 3.49 25.62
N ALA A 196 13.48 4.03 26.71
CA ALA A 196 13.84 3.55 28.04
C ALA A 196 13.64 2.02 28.07
N SER A 197 14.63 1.28 28.57
CA SER A 197 14.67 -0.17 28.47
C SER A 197 13.41 -0.82 29.06
N PRO A 198 12.78 -1.79 28.37
CA PRO A 198 11.65 -2.55 28.92
C PRO A 198 12.01 -3.26 30.22
N ALA A 199 13.29 -3.62 30.41
CA ALA A 199 13.81 -4.31 31.60
C ALA A 199 13.64 -3.52 32.91
N GLU A 200 13.44 -2.20 32.85
CA GLU A 200 13.16 -1.37 34.04
C GLU A 200 11.66 -1.35 34.40
N ARG A 201 10.78 -1.92 33.55
CA ARG A 201 9.34 -1.95 33.80
C ARG A 201 8.93 -3.27 34.45
N GLN A 202 8.16 -3.16 35.53
CA GLN A 202 7.42 -4.29 36.07
C GLN A 202 6.48 -4.84 34.98
N ARG A 203 6.48 -6.16 34.79
CA ARG A 203 5.58 -6.84 33.85
C ARG A 203 4.14 -6.42 34.16
N PRO A 204 3.39 -5.85 33.20
CA PRO A 204 2.04 -5.36 33.46
C PRO A 204 1.08 -6.53 33.71
N GLY A 205 -0.03 -6.27 34.39
CA GLY A 205 -1.13 -7.23 34.51
C GLY A 205 -2.03 -7.28 33.27
N VAL A 206 -2.02 -6.22 32.46
CA VAL A 206 -2.75 -6.10 31.19
C VAL A 206 -1.82 -5.44 30.16
N LEU A 207 -1.64 -6.07 29.01
CA LEU A 207 -0.74 -5.59 27.96
C LEU A 207 -1.43 -4.51 27.11
N ARG A 208 -0.83 -3.32 27.00
CA ARG A 208 -1.37 -2.24 26.16
C ARG A 208 -0.83 -2.36 24.73
N LEU A 209 -1.71 -2.76 23.83
CA LEU A 209 -1.44 -2.89 22.40
C LEU A 209 -1.82 -1.60 21.69
N GLY A 210 -0.90 -1.03 20.92
CA GLY A 210 -1.17 0.13 20.05
C GLY A 210 -1.17 -0.27 18.59
N TRP A 211 -2.16 0.15 17.81
CA TRP A 211 -2.13 0.06 16.35
C TRP A 211 -2.07 1.46 15.74
N LEU A 212 -1.06 1.75 14.93
CA LEU A 212 -0.90 3.03 14.24
C LEU A 212 -1.31 2.90 12.78
N SER A 213 -2.33 3.65 12.34
CA SER A 213 -2.77 3.60 10.94
C SER A 213 -3.53 4.84 10.48
N ASN A 214 -3.52 5.04 9.17
CA ASN A 214 -4.42 5.94 8.45
C ASN A 214 -5.65 5.19 7.88
N GLY A 215 -5.77 3.89 8.18
CA GLY A 215 -6.72 2.97 7.55
C GLY A 215 -7.86 2.51 8.47
N PHE A 216 -8.14 3.20 9.58
CA PHE A 216 -9.22 2.83 10.51
C PHE A 216 -10.59 3.33 10.03
N GLY A 217 -11.10 2.70 8.97
CA GLY A 217 -12.35 3.05 8.29
C GLY A 217 -12.58 2.14 7.09
N ASN A 218 -13.21 2.66 6.04
CA ASN A 218 -13.45 1.97 4.76
C ASN A 218 -12.17 1.86 3.91
N HIS A 219 -11.17 1.21 4.47
CA HIS A 219 -9.84 0.96 3.94
C HIS A 219 -9.44 -0.50 4.25
N PRO A 220 -8.60 -1.15 3.43
CA PRO A 220 -8.15 -2.53 3.66
C PRO A 220 -7.75 -2.86 5.10
N THR A 221 -6.98 -2.00 5.75
CA THR A 221 -6.57 -2.17 7.16
C THR A 221 -7.78 -2.33 8.09
N GLY A 222 -8.68 -1.35 8.14
CA GLY A 222 -9.86 -1.41 9.00
C GLY A 222 -10.77 -2.59 8.68
N LEU A 223 -10.94 -2.91 7.39
CA LEU A 223 -11.72 -4.06 6.94
C LEU A 223 -11.13 -5.40 7.39
N LEU A 224 -9.80 -5.52 7.44
CA LEU A 224 -9.15 -6.77 7.87
C LEU A 224 -9.13 -6.89 9.40
N THR A 225 -9.04 -5.78 10.13
CA THR A 225 -8.78 -5.82 11.58
C THR A 225 -10.01 -5.61 12.47
N VAL A 226 -11.16 -5.16 11.94
CA VAL A 226 -12.32 -4.81 12.79
C VAL A 226 -12.84 -5.97 13.62
N ALA A 227 -13.02 -7.16 13.05
CA ALA A 227 -13.51 -8.33 13.80
C ALA A 227 -12.46 -8.87 14.77
N LEU A 228 -11.17 -8.70 14.48
CA LEU A 228 -10.10 -9.00 15.41
C LEU A 228 -10.12 -8.03 16.60
N ALA A 229 -10.32 -6.73 16.37
CA ALA A 229 -10.46 -5.76 17.46
C ALA A 229 -11.65 -6.11 18.37
N GLU A 230 -12.79 -6.48 17.79
CA GLU A 230 -13.97 -6.95 18.52
C GLU A 230 -13.68 -8.21 19.35
N ALA A 231 -12.93 -9.17 18.80
CA ALA A 231 -12.53 -10.38 19.53
C ALA A 231 -11.51 -10.09 20.65
N LEU A 232 -10.53 -9.21 20.41
CA LEU A 232 -9.55 -8.79 21.43
C LEU A 232 -10.21 -8.06 22.60
N ALA A 233 -11.30 -7.32 22.38
CA ALA A 233 -12.05 -6.66 23.45
C ALA A 233 -12.65 -7.64 24.48
N GLY A 234 -12.80 -8.92 24.11
CA GLY A 234 -13.26 -9.98 25.00
C GLY A 234 -12.16 -10.62 25.87
N LEU A 235 -10.89 -10.27 25.65
CA LEU A 235 -9.76 -10.82 26.42
C LEU A 235 -9.44 -9.89 27.61
N ALA A 236 -9.19 -10.47 28.78
CA ALA A 236 -9.01 -9.71 30.02
C ALA A 236 -7.58 -9.18 30.22
N ASP A 237 -6.61 -9.77 29.52
CA ASP A 237 -5.17 -9.53 29.70
C ASP A 237 -4.55 -8.62 28.64
N VAL A 238 -5.35 -8.09 27.71
CA VAL A 238 -4.92 -7.13 26.69
C VAL A 238 -5.86 -5.93 26.61
N GLN A 239 -5.33 -4.76 26.28
CA GLN A 239 -6.09 -3.55 26.03
C GLN A 239 -5.65 -2.93 24.70
N LEU A 240 -6.59 -2.79 23.76
CA LEU A 240 -6.31 -2.27 22.42
C LEU A 240 -6.51 -0.74 22.33
N HIS A 241 -5.50 -0.06 21.79
CA HIS A 241 -5.48 1.37 21.48
C HIS A 241 -5.25 1.59 19.99
N LEU A 242 -6.07 2.41 19.34
CA LEU A 242 -5.95 2.73 17.92
C LEU A 242 -5.49 4.19 17.75
N PHE A 243 -4.41 4.44 17.03
CA PHE A 243 -3.91 5.80 16.73
C PHE A 243 -4.19 6.14 15.27
N ALA A 244 -5.30 6.86 15.04
CA ALA A 244 -5.80 7.21 13.72
C ALA A 244 -5.12 8.49 13.20
N THR A 245 -4.34 8.38 12.12
CA THR A 245 -3.65 9.51 11.48
C THR A 245 -4.47 10.20 10.39
N THR A 246 -5.70 9.76 10.17
CA THR A 246 -6.70 10.38 9.30
C THR A 246 -7.92 10.85 10.07
N ALA A 247 -8.71 11.74 9.45
CA ALA A 247 -10.03 12.10 9.94
C ALA A 247 -10.99 10.90 9.91
N ASP A 248 -12.09 10.99 10.67
CA ASP A 248 -13.16 10.01 10.59
C ASP A 248 -13.76 9.99 9.18
N ASP A 249 -14.00 8.81 8.63
CA ASP A 249 -14.82 8.66 7.43
C ASP A 249 -16.29 8.36 7.75
N HIS A 250 -16.63 8.24 9.04
CA HIS A 250 -17.95 7.91 9.59
C HIS A 250 -18.52 6.59 9.08
N SER A 251 -17.66 5.70 8.57
CA SER A 251 -18.06 4.37 8.11
C SER A 251 -18.48 3.47 9.27
N THR A 252 -19.27 2.43 8.96
CA THR A 252 -19.60 1.37 9.92
C THR A 252 -18.35 0.70 10.51
N ILE A 253 -17.27 0.61 9.72
CA ILE A 253 -15.99 0.06 10.19
C ILE A 253 -15.35 0.96 11.24
N SER A 254 -15.28 2.27 10.99
CA SER A 254 -14.78 3.27 11.97
C SER A 254 -15.57 3.20 13.29
N GLN A 255 -16.90 3.09 13.20
CA GLN A 255 -17.78 2.98 14.37
C GLN A 255 -17.53 1.70 15.17
N ARG A 256 -17.44 0.54 14.51
CA ARG A 256 -17.14 -0.76 15.15
C ARG A 256 -15.77 -0.76 15.81
N LEU A 257 -14.74 -0.23 15.13
CA LEU A 257 -13.40 -0.07 15.71
C LEU A 257 -13.41 0.82 16.95
N SER A 258 -14.16 1.92 16.92
CA SER A 258 -14.31 2.83 18.06
C SER A 258 -15.04 2.20 19.25
N ALA A 259 -15.94 1.24 18.99
CA ALA A 259 -16.66 0.51 20.03
C ALA A 259 -15.79 -0.59 20.67
N ALA A 260 -14.91 -1.22 19.88
CA ALA A 260 -14.08 -2.35 20.30
C ALA A 260 -12.76 -1.94 20.96
N ALA A 261 -12.29 -0.70 20.76
CA ALA A 261 -10.96 -0.28 21.20
C ALA A 261 -10.95 1.19 21.63
N ARG A 262 -9.90 1.60 22.35
CA ARG A 262 -9.68 3.01 22.65
C ARG A 262 -9.12 3.73 21.43
N LEU A 263 -9.97 4.45 20.70
CA LEU A 263 -9.56 5.19 19.51
C LEU A 263 -9.04 6.60 19.86
N HIS A 264 -7.83 6.89 19.41
CA HIS A 264 -7.11 8.14 19.55
C HIS A 264 -7.01 8.84 18.19
N ARG A 265 -7.60 10.03 18.08
CA ARG A 265 -7.53 10.85 16.87
C ARG A 265 -6.28 11.71 16.92
N VAL A 266 -5.30 11.39 16.09
CA VAL A 266 -3.99 12.06 16.06
C VAL A 266 -3.70 12.72 14.70
N HIS A 267 -4.69 12.76 13.80
CA HIS A 267 -4.59 13.48 12.53
C HIS A 267 -4.30 14.96 12.76
N GLY A 268 -3.50 15.57 11.88
CA GLY A 268 -3.10 16.97 11.97
C GLY A 268 -2.04 17.28 13.02
N LEU A 269 -1.68 16.32 13.90
CA LEU A 269 -0.55 16.46 14.80
C LEU A 269 0.78 16.23 14.06
N SER A 270 1.84 16.90 14.49
CA SER A 270 3.19 16.62 13.99
C SER A 270 3.66 15.23 14.42
N HIS A 271 4.58 14.62 13.66
CA HIS A 271 5.12 13.30 13.98
C HIS A 271 5.66 13.21 15.43
N ALA A 272 6.34 14.27 15.90
CA ALA A 272 6.84 14.34 17.28
C ALA A 272 5.70 14.41 18.31
N ALA A 273 4.63 15.15 18.04
CA ALA A 273 3.46 15.21 18.91
C ALA A 273 2.71 13.87 18.97
N ILE A 274 2.59 13.17 17.83
CA ILE A 274 2.03 11.82 17.78
C ILE A 274 2.86 10.86 18.64
N ALA A 275 4.18 10.84 18.46
CA ALA A 275 5.07 9.97 19.23
C ALA A 275 5.02 10.26 20.75
N ALA A 276 5.02 11.54 21.13
CA ALA A 276 4.87 11.94 22.53
C ALA A 276 3.52 11.50 23.11
N TYR A 277 2.43 11.63 22.34
CA TYR A 277 1.10 11.22 22.76
C TYR A 277 0.98 9.69 22.93
N ILE A 278 1.53 8.90 22.02
CA ILE A 278 1.61 7.43 22.16
C ILE A 278 2.37 7.06 23.44
N ARG A 279 3.49 7.73 23.72
CA ARG A 279 4.28 7.51 24.94
C ARG A 279 3.49 7.81 26.21
N GLN A 280 2.67 8.87 26.21
CA GLN A 280 1.76 9.21 27.32
C GLN A 280 0.69 8.13 27.56
N GLN A 281 0.27 7.40 26.53
CA GLN A 281 -0.65 6.26 26.71
C GLN A 281 0.04 5.01 27.27
N GLN A 282 1.38 5.05 27.41
CA GLN A 282 2.22 3.95 27.88
C GLN A 282 1.97 2.65 27.12
N ILE A 283 1.95 2.73 25.78
CA ILE A 283 1.84 1.54 24.93
C ILE A 283 3.05 0.63 25.16
N ASP A 284 2.79 -0.68 25.27
CA ASP A 284 3.81 -1.71 25.49
C ASP A 284 4.29 -2.29 24.15
N VAL A 285 3.34 -2.64 23.28
CA VAL A 285 3.61 -3.17 21.93
C VAL A 285 2.87 -2.32 20.90
N LEU A 286 3.62 -1.63 20.02
CA LEU A 286 3.07 -0.78 18.97
C LEU A 286 3.22 -1.45 17.61
N PHE A 287 2.10 -1.73 16.96
CA PHE A 287 2.05 -2.26 15.60
C PHE A 287 1.96 -1.12 14.58
N ASP A 288 2.84 -1.16 13.58
CA ASP A 288 2.76 -0.39 12.37
C ASP A 288 1.81 -1.07 11.38
N LEU A 289 0.63 -0.48 11.19
CA LEU A 289 -0.37 -0.90 10.22
C LEU A 289 -0.41 0.04 8.99
N ARG A 290 0.77 0.52 8.58
CA ARG A 290 1.00 1.25 7.32
C ARG A 290 2.23 0.77 6.56
N GLY A 291 3.34 0.58 7.27
CA GLY A 291 4.68 0.43 6.69
C GLY A 291 5.00 1.54 5.70
N TRP A 292 5.55 1.18 4.54
CA TRP A 292 5.96 2.15 3.50
C TRP A 292 4.84 2.58 2.55
N GLY A 293 3.58 2.21 2.81
CA GLY A 293 2.44 2.62 1.98
C GLY A 293 2.07 4.11 2.14
N GLY A 294 1.28 4.65 1.21
CA GLY A 294 0.93 6.09 1.18
C GLY A 294 0.31 6.63 2.48
N GLY A 295 0.81 7.77 2.98
CA GLY A 295 0.37 8.33 4.27
C GLY A 295 0.84 7.53 5.50
N GLY A 296 1.86 6.67 5.35
CA GLY A 296 2.62 6.14 6.47
C GLY A 296 3.37 7.26 7.20
N THR A 297 3.62 7.06 8.49
CA THR A 297 4.31 8.03 9.36
C THR A 297 5.54 7.37 9.99
N PRO A 298 6.52 6.89 9.20
CA PRO A 298 7.68 6.15 9.71
C PRO A 298 8.51 6.96 10.71
N GLU A 299 8.48 8.29 10.65
CA GLU A 299 9.14 9.19 11.60
C GLU A 299 8.56 9.05 13.01
N VAL A 300 7.27 8.79 13.15
CA VAL A 300 6.64 8.52 14.46
C VAL A 300 7.28 7.28 15.09
N LEU A 301 7.47 6.21 14.31
CA LEU A 301 8.05 4.96 14.77
C LEU A 301 9.56 5.07 14.99
N ALA A 302 10.26 5.88 14.18
CA ALA A 302 11.68 6.16 14.35
C ALA A 302 11.98 6.88 15.68
N LEU A 303 11.04 7.66 16.22
CA LEU A 303 11.10 8.27 17.56
C LEU A 303 10.84 7.28 18.71
N ARG A 304 10.66 5.98 18.40
CA ARG A 304 10.50 4.87 19.34
C ARG A 304 9.50 5.14 20.48
N PRO A 305 8.23 5.52 20.19
CA PRO A 305 7.21 5.83 21.20
C PRO A 305 6.83 4.66 22.11
N ALA A 306 7.05 3.42 21.68
CA ALA A 306 6.81 2.20 22.46
C ALA A 306 8.11 1.37 22.61
N PRO A 307 8.22 0.56 23.67
CA PRO A 307 9.39 -0.30 23.89
C PRO A 307 9.53 -1.38 22.81
N VAL A 308 8.40 -1.99 22.40
CA VAL A 308 8.35 -2.98 21.32
C VAL A 308 7.56 -2.41 20.15
N GLN A 309 8.13 -2.49 18.95
CA GLN A 309 7.49 -2.06 17.70
C GLN A 309 7.47 -3.21 16.70
N VAL A 310 6.31 -3.42 16.07
CA VAL A 310 6.03 -4.57 15.23
C VAL A 310 5.50 -4.14 13.86
N ASN A 311 6.13 -4.59 12.78
CA ASN A 311 5.60 -4.46 11.43
C ASN A 311 4.59 -5.58 11.20
N TRP A 312 3.37 -5.23 10.81
CA TRP A 312 2.34 -6.23 10.58
C TRP A 312 1.31 -5.78 9.52
N LEU A 313 0.86 -6.75 8.73
CA LEU A 313 -0.34 -6.69 7.87
C LEU A 313 -0.29 -5.73 6.67
N ALA A 314 -0.09 -4.43 6.89
CA ALA A 314 -0.33 -3.40 5.89
C ALA A 314 0.74 -3.34 4.80
N TYR A 315 2.00 -3.59 5.17
CA TYR A 315 3.13 -3.61 4.26
C TYR A 315 3.68 -5.04 4.14
N PRO A 316 3.55 -5.69 2.97
CA PRO A 316 3.87 -7.10 2.81
C PRO A 316 5.36 -7.32 2.50
N GLY A 317 6.22 -6.86 3.41
CA GLY A 317 7.68 -6.98 3.30
C GLY A 317 8.39 -6.44 4.54
N THR A 318 9.71 -6.47 4.53
CA THR A 318 10.53 -5.90 5.61
C THR A 318 10.47 -4.38 5.62
N SER A 319 10.36 -3.79 6.80
CA SER A 319 10.52 -2.35 6.97
C SER A 319 11.95 -1.91 6.65
N GLY A 320 12.94 -2.80 6.74
CA GLY A 320 14.35 -2.48 6.58
C GLY A 320 14.88 -1.53 7.67
N ALA A 321 14.06 -1.22 8.68
CA ALA A 321 14.25 -0.09 9.56
C ALA A 321 14.82 -0.50 10.92
N PRO A 322 15.80 0.24 11.47
CA PRO A 322 16.44 -0.11 12.74
C PRO A 322 15.54 0.10 13.96
N TRP A 323 14.40 0.79 13.81
CA TRP A 323 13.44 1.03 14.88
C TRP A 323 12.32 -0.02 14.97
N MET A 324 12.28 -0.97 14.04
CA MET A 324 11.28 -2.04 14.04
C MET A 324 11.88 -3.32 14.59
N ASP A 325 11.35 -3.81 15.72
CA ASP A 325 11.95 -4.94 16.43
C ASP A 325 11.49 -6.29 15.82
N TRP A 326 10.21 -6.36 15.45
CA TRP A 326 9.55 -7.58 15.00
C TRP A 326 8.76 -7.40 13.71
N ILE A 327 8.61 -8.50 12.96
CA ILE A 327 7.58 -8.66 11.94
C ILE A 327 6.66 -9.81 12.36
N LEU A 328 5.35 -9.59 12.29
CA LEU A 328 4.36 -10.63 12.55
C LEU A 328 3.92 -11.29 11.24
N ALA A 329 4.14 -12.59 11.13
CA ALA A 329 3.93 -13.38 9.91
C ALA A 329 3.34 -14.77 10.23
N ASP A 330 3.33 -15.67 9.25
CA ASP A 330 3.06 -17.10 9.39
C ASP A 330 4.15 -17.91 8.64
N GLU A 331 4.21 -19.21 8.86
CA GLU A 331 5.25 -20.08 8.30
C GLU A 331 5.21 -20.16 6.77
N PHE A 332 4.04 -19.99 6.14
CA PHE A 332 3.92 -20.08 4.69
C PHE A 332 4.35 -18.78 4.00
N VAL A 333 3.87 -17.63 4.50
CA VAL A 333 4.15 -16.33 3.89
C VAL A 333 5.62 -15.92 4.11
N LEU A 334 6.19 -16.29 5.27
CA LEU A 334 7.57 -16.04 5.64
C LEU A 334 8.20 -17.30 6.25
N PRO A 335 8.64 -18.26 5.41
CA PRO A 335 9.29 -19.47 5.89
C PRO A 335 10.66 -19.16 6.51
N ALA A 336 11.14 -20.04 7.40
CA ALA A 336 12.42 -19.87 8.09
C ALA A 336 13.62 -19.62 7.15
N ALA A 337 13.61 -20.23 5.96
CA ALA A 337 14.66 -20.06 4.96
C ALA A 337 14.81 -18.61 4.43
N ASP A 338 13.74 -17.82 4.47
CA ASP A 338 13.69 -16.48 3.88
C ASP A 338 13.84 -15.36 4.92
N GLU A 339 14.04 -15.69 6.21
CA GLU A 339 14.23 -14.70 7.28
C GLU A 339 15.41 -13.76 7.04
N SER A 340 16.44 -14.22 6.32
CA SER A 340 17.59 -13.39 5.94
C SER A 340 17.20 -12.19 5.06
N GLY A 341 16.03 -12.22 4.41
CA GLY A 341 15.44 -11.11 3.68
C GLY A 341 14.81 -10.03 4.57
N PHE A 342 14.82 -10.18 5.90
CA PHE A 342 14.16 -9.26 6.83
C PHE A 342 15.14 -8.65 7.82
N SER A 343 14.93 -7.37 8.17
CA SER A 343 15.68 -6.71 9.24
C SER A 343 15.11 -7.01 10.63
N GLU A 344 13.81 -7.24 10.71
CA GLU A 344 13.09 -7.54 11.94
C GLU A 344 13.27 -9.00 12.38
N ARG A 345 13.11 -9.26 13.68
CA ARG A 345 12.93 -10.63 14.18
C ARG A 345 11.55 -11.15 13.76
N VAL A 346 11.44 -12.42 13.41
CA VAL A 346 10.16 -12.98 12.96
C VAL A 346 9.38 -13.58 14.13
N MET A 347 8.14 -13.10 14.31
CA MET A 347 7.13 -13.73 15.17
C MET A 347 6.10 -14.39 14.26
N ARG A 348 5.83 -15.70 14.45
CA ARG A 348 4.90 -16.46 13.62
C ARG A 348 3.63 -16.79 14.38
N LEU A 349 2.49 -16.45 13.78
CA LEU A 349 1.22 -17.01 14.20
C LEU A 349 1.13 -18.48 13.77
N PRO A 350 0.40 -19.33 14.52
CA PRO A 350 0.18 -20.73 14.15
C PRO A 350 -0.72 -20.90 12.92
N HIS A 351 -1.38 -19.83 12.49
CA HIS A 351 -2.26 -19.75 11.33
C HIS A 351 -1.89 -18.54 10.47
N ALA A 352 -2.61 -18.32 9.37
CA ALA A 352 -2.35 -17.22 8.45
C ALA A 352 -2.18 -15.88 9.19
N PHE A 353 -1.22 -15.06 8.78
CA PHE A 353 -0.91 -13.78 9.42
C PHE A 353 -2.02 -12.72 9.29
N GLN A 354 -2.97 -12.96 8.39
CA GLN A 354 -3.98 -11.99 7.96
C GLN A 354 -5.34 -12.29 8.58
N PRO A 355 -5.90 -11.38 9.42
CA PRO A 355 -7.27 -11.47 9.90
C PRO A 355 -8.27 -11.02 8.82
N SER A 356 -9.56 -11.15 9.09
CA SER A 356 -10.60 -10.57 8.23
C SER A 356 -11.89 -10.28 8.99
N ASP A 357 -12.73 -9.39 8.46
CA ASP A 357 -14.06 -9.17 9.03
C ASP A 357 -15.02 -10.34 8.77
N THR A 358 -15.26 -11.18 9.77
CA THR A 358 -16.12 -12.37 9.64
C THR A 358 -17.59 -12.07 9.96
N ALA A 359 -17.91 -10.83 10.33
CA ALA A 359 -19.29 -10.37 10.53
C ALA A 359 -19.91 -9.79 9.24
N ARG A 360 -19.16 -9.77 8.12
CA ARG A 360 -19.63 -9.17 6.86
C ARG A 360 -20.89 -9.88 6.33
N PRO A 361 -21.96 -9.13 6.02
CA PRO A 361 -23.13 -9.70 5.38
C PRO A 361 -22.78 -10.25 3.99
N GLN A 362 -23.45 -11.32 3.58
CA GLN A 362 -23.39 -11.87 2.23
C GLN A 362 -24.69 -11.51 1.49
N PRO A 363 -24.81 -10.28 0.96
CA PRO A 363 -26.00 -9.87 0.22
C PRO A 363 -26.18 -10.72 -1.05
N ALA A 364 -27.42 -10.84 -1.50
CA ALA A 364 -27.72 -11.47 -2.78
C ALA A 364 -26.96 -10.74 -3.91
N PRO A 365 -26.32 -11.46 -4.84
CA PRO A 365 -25.71 -10.83 -5.99
C PRO A 365 -26.79 -10.22 -6.90
N PRO A 366 -26.47 -9.14 -7.63
CA PRO A 366 -27.30 -8.72 -8.77
C PRO A 366 -27.25 -9.81 -9.86
N SER A 367 -28.05 -9.65 -10.91
CA SER A 367 -27.95 -10.48 -12.09
C SER A 367 -26.62 -10.27 -12.83
N ARG A 368 -26.18 -11.29 -13.59
CA ARG A 368 -25.03 -11.18 -14.50
C ARG A 368 -25.19 -10.01 -15.49
N LYS A 369 -26.42 -9.81 -16.01
CA LYS A 369 -26.75 -8.73 -16.95
C LYS A 369 -26.49 -7.34 -16.35
N GLU A 370 -26.89 -7.11 -15.10
CA GLU A 370 -26.64 -5.84 -14.39
C GLU A 370 -25.14 -5.57 -14.16
N CYS A 371 -24.32 -6.62 -14.17
CA CYS A 371 -22.86 -6.53 -14.06
C CYS A 371 -22.13 -6.48 -15.41
N GLY A 372 -22.85 -6.45 -16.54
CA GLY A 372 -22.25 -6.53 -17.87
C GLY A 372 -21.61 -7.89 -18.19
N LEU A 373 -21.97 -8.95 -17.45
CA LEU A 373 -21.47 -10.31 -17.65
C LEU A 373 -22.39 -11.09 -18.60
N PRO A 374 -21.85 -12.07 -19.35
CA PRO A 374 -22.66 -12.93 -20.21
C PRO A 374 -23.59 -13.82 -19.37
N ALA A 375 -24.77 -14.14 -19.91
CA ALA A 375 -25.75 -14.98 -19.23
C ALA A 375 -25.24 -16.40 -18.94
N GLN A 376 -24.35 -16.92 -19.79
CA GLN A 376 -23.70 -18.22 -19.68
C GLN A 376 -22.18 -18.05 -19.82
N GLY A 377 -21.43 -19.11 -19.54
CA GLY A 377 -19.96 -19.10 -19.59
C GLY A 377 -19.31 -18.85 -18.23
N VAL A 378 -18.00 -19.10 -18.18
CA VAL A 378 -17.19 -18.99 -16.96
C VAL A 378 -16.75 -17.56 -16.73
N VAL A 379 -16.93 -17.06 -15.52
CA VAL A 379 -16.45 -15.74 -15.11
C VAL A 379 -15.18 -15.91 -14.28
N PHE A 380 -14.02 -15.76 -14.92
CA PHE A 380 -12.78 -15.56 -14.17
C PHE A 380 -12.76 -14.15 -13.61
N CYS A 381 -12.23 -13.94 -12.41
CA CYS A 381 -12.04 -12.59 -11.87
C CYS A 381 -10.61 -12.34 -11.39
N CYS A 382 -10.18 -11.08 -11.45
CA CYS A 382 -8.94 -10.61 -10.87
C CYS A 382 -9.18 -9.18 -10.36
N PHE A 383 -9.78 -9.07 -9.18
CA PHE A 383 -10.11 -7.77 -8.59
C PHE A 383 -8.92 -7.17 -7.85
N ASN A 384 -7.83 -6.93 -8.58
CA ASN A 384 -6.62 -6.35 -8.03
C ASN A 384 -6.43 -4.90 -8.48
N ASN A 385 -5.65 -4.15 -7.70
CA ASN A 385 -5.16 -2.85 -8.16
C ASN A 385 -4.38 -3.02 -9.47
N SER A 386 -4.56 -2.09 -10.39
CA SER A 386 -4.02 -2.15 -11.76
C SER A 386 -2.50 -2.34 -11.81
N TYR A 387 -1.75 -1.77 -10.88
CA TYR A 387 -0.29 -1.92 -10.81
C TYR A 387 0.19 -3.36 -10.55
N LYS A 388 -0.69 -4.27 -10.11
CA LYS A 388 -0.41 -5.71 -9.97
C LYS A 388 -0.61 -6.47 -11.28
N ILE A 389 -1.34 -5.89 -12.24
CA ILE A 389 -1.58 -6.47 -13.57
C ILE A 389 -0.41 -6.07 -14.48
N ASN A 390 0.71 -6.76 -14.31
CA ASN A 390 1.91 -6.62 -15.14
C ASN A 390 1.82 -7.48 -16.42
N PRO A 391 2.75 -7.32 -17.38
CA PRO A 391 2.74 -8.10 -18.62
C PRO A 391 2.71 -9.62 -18.42
N ARG A 392 3.49 -10.15 -17.46
CA ARG A 392 3.54 -11.59 -17.15
C ARG A 392 2.19 -12.11 -16.65
N SER A 393 1.62 -11.44 -15.65
CA SER A 393 0.31 -11.78 -15.10
C SER A 393 -0.78 -11.65 -16.16
N PHE A 394 -0.76 -10.61 -16.99
CA PHE A 394 -1.73 -10.46 -18.06
C PHE A 394 -1.64 -11.57 -19.12
N ALA A 395 -0.41 -11.93 -19.53
CA ALA A 395 -0.19 -12.98 -20.52
C ALA A 395 -0.78 -14.33 -20.09
N ARG A 396 -0.58 -14.74 -18.83
CA ARG A 396 -1.21 -15.98 -18.31
C ARG A 396 -2.73 -15.90 -18.26
N LEU A 397 -3.31 -14.75 -17.90
CA LEU A 397 -4.77 -14.56 -17.94
C LEU A 397 -5.32 -14.70 -19.36
N MET A 398 -4.63 -14.15 -20.37
CA MET A 398 -5.02 -14.30 -21.77
C MET A 398 -4.91 -15.74 -22.27
N ALA A 399 -3.87 -16.48 -21.86
CA ALA A 399 -3.72 -17.89 -22.19
C ALA A 399 -4.89 -18.73 -21.63
N VAL A 400 -5.35 -18.43 -20.41
CA VAL A 400 -6.55 -19.07 -19.84
C VAL A 400 -7.80 -18.77 -20.66
N LEU A 401 -8.02 -17.50 -21.04
CA LEU A 401 -9.15 -17.13 -21.89
C LEU A 401 -9.10 -17.81 -23.27
N HIS A 402 -7.91 -18.01 -23.84
CA HIS A 402 -7.75 -18.76 -25.09
C HIS A 402 -8.19 -20.22 -24.93
N GLY A 403 -7.81 -20.87 -23.82
CA GLY A 403 -8.16 -22.28 -23.55
C GLY A 403 -9.61 -22.53 -23.11
N VAL A 404 -10.37 -21.49 -22.75
CA VAL A 404 -11.77 -21.59 -22.31
C VAL A 404 -12.63 -20.61 -23.13
N LYS A 405 -13.15 -21.08 -24.28
CA LYS A 405 -13.71 -20.22 -25.35
C LYS A 405 -14.82 -19.25 -24.87
N ASP A 406 -15.76 -19.72 -24.06
CA ASP A 406 -16.93 -18.94 -23.62
C ASP A 406 -16.72 -18.24 -22.26
N SER A 407 -15.46 -18.09 -21.83
CA SER A 407 -15.16 -17.40 -20.57
C SER A 407 -14.94 -15.90 -20.74
N VAL A 408 -15.13 -15.16 -19.66
CA VAL A 408 -14.75 -13.74 -19.55
C VAL A 408 -13.80 -13.54 -18.38
N LEU A 409 -13.00 -12.48 -18.45
CA LEU A 409 -12.17 -11.99 -17.34
C LEU A 409 -12.78 -10.72 -16.79
N TRP A 410 -13.11 -10.73 -15.50
CA TRP A 410 -13.70 -9.61 -14.80
C TRP A 410 -12.64 -8.90 -13.94
N LEU A 411 -12.39 -7.64 -14.24
CA LEU A 411 -11.37 -6.79 -13.62
C LEU A 411 -12.00 -5.61 -12.89
N LEU A 412 -11.25 -4.99 -11.98
CA LEU A 412 -11.58 -3.64 -11.53
C LEU A 412 -11.26 -2.63 -12.63
N SER A 413 -12.12 -1.63 -12.77
CA SER A 413 -11.90 -0.47 -13.63
C SER A 413 -10.66 0.29 -13.13
N GLY A 414 -9.67 0.45 -14.00
CA GLY A 414 -8.42 1.16 -13.71
C GLY A 414 -8.50 2.66 -13.98
N PRO A 415 -7.50 3.44 -13.51
CA PRO A 415 -7.44 4.88 -13.76
C PRO A 415 -7.10 5.21 -15.22
N GLY A 416 -7.48 6.42 -15.66
CA GLY A 416 -7.17 6.92 -17.00
C GLY A 416 -7.63 5.95 -18.10
N GLN A 417 -6.74 5.65 -19.04
CA GLN A 417 -7.01 4.72 -20.14
C GLN A 417 -6.58 3.27 -19.85
N ALA A 418 -6.40 2.87 -18.59
CA ALA A 418 -5.97 1.51 -18.23
C ALA A 418 -6.85 0.42 -18.86
N ASN A 419 -8.17 0.56 -18.80
CA ASN A 419 -9.11 -0.41 -19.36
C ASN A 419 -8.90 -0.56 -20.89
N ALA A 420 -8.75 0.57 -21.60
CA ALA A 420 -8.52 0.59 -23.04
C ALA A 420 -7.17 -0.04 -23.42
N ARG A 421 -6.11 0.19 -22.63
CA ARG A 421 -4.80 -0.44 -22.83
C ARG A 421 -4.87 -1.95 -22.63
N LEU A 422 -5.56 -2.43 -21.60
CA LEU A 422 -5.77 -3.86 -21.36
C LEU A 422 -6.60 -4.50 -22.48
N GLN A 423 -7.63 -3.82 -22.97
CA GLN A 423 -8.42 -4.27 -24.12
C GLN A 423 -7.59 -4.35 -25.42
N ALA A 424 -6.74 -3.35 -25.68
CA ALA A 424 -5.84 -3.37 -26.83
C ALA A 424 -4.80 -4.50 -26.71
N ALA A 425 -4.23 -4.71 -25.53
CA ALA A 425 -3.31 -5.81 -25.27
C ALA A 425 -3.98 -7.18 -25.42
N ALA A 426 -5.24 -7.32 -25.01
CA ALA A 426 -6.01 -8.53 -25.23
C ALA A 426 -6.24 -8.82 -26.72
N ALA A 427 -6.62 -7.79 -27.50
CA ALA A 427 -6.78 -7.92 -28.95
C ALA A 427 -5.48 -8.38 -29.61
N ALA A 428 -4.33 -7.80 -29.21
CA ALA A 428 -3.02 -8.21 -29.69
C ALA A 428 -2.66 -9.66 -29.31
N ALA A 429 -3.20 -10.18 -28.21
CA ALA A 429 -3.09 -11.57 -27.78
C ALA A 429 -4.14 -12.51 -28.41
N GLY A 430 -4.94 -12.04 -29.37
CA GLY A 430 -5.98 -12.83 -30.03
C GLY A 430 -7.25 -13.07 -29.19
N ILE A 431 -7.45 -12.26 -28.14
CA ILE A 431 -8.65 -12.30 -27.29
C ILE A 431 -9.55 -11.11 -27.64
N ALA A 432 -10.83 -11.39 -27.93
CA ALA A 432 -11.80 -10.33 -28.21
C ALA A 432 -11.90 -9.36 -27.01
N PRO A 433 -11.74 -8.03 -27.20
CA PRO A 433 -11.77 -7.05 -26.11
C PRO A 433 -12.99 -7.10 -25.21
N GLN A 434 -14.15 -7.52 -25.75
CA GLN A 434 -15.41 -7.64 -25.02
C GLN A 434 -15.39 -8.77 -23.98
N ARG A 435 -14.40 -9.67 -24.03
CA ARG A 435 -14.19 -10.70 -23.00
C ARG A 435 -13.53 -10.15 -21.73
N LEU A 436 -13.07 -8.90 -21.75
CA LEU A 436 -12.67 -8.18 -20.55
C LEU A 436 -13.83 -7.30 -20.09
N VAL A 437 -14.38 -7.64 -18.93
CA VAL A 437 -15.44 -6.87 -18.26
C VAL A 437 -14.79 -6.07 -17.14
N PHE A 438 -15.18 -4.80 -16.98
CA PHE A 438 -14.62 -3.91 -15.97
C PHE A 438 -15.70 -3.50 -14.97
N MET A 439 -15.42 -3.70 -13.68
CA MET A 439 -16.27 -3.27 -12.58
C MET A 439 -15.82 -1.91 -12.07
N ASP A 440 -16.73 -0.93 -12.09
CA ASP A 440 -16.48 0.37 -11.49
C ASP A 440 -16.30 0.29 -9.97
N LYS A 441 -15.78 1.37 -9.37
CA LYS A 441 -15.64 1.46 -7.92
C LYS A 441 -17.03 1.46 -7.28
N LEU A 442 -17.25 0.51 -6.37
CA LEU A 442 -18.51 0.33 -5.65
C LEU A 442 -18.30 0.45 -4.13
N PRO A 443 -19.36 0.79 -3.37
CA PRO A 443 -19.38 0.56 -1.93
C PRO A 443 -19.02 -0.91 -1.61
N HIS A 444 -18.25 -1.14 -0.54
CA HIS A 444 -17.61 -2.43 -0.27
C HIS A 444 -18.61 -3.61 -0.24
N GLN A 445 -19.80 -3.44 0.33
CA GLN A 445 -20.83 -4.50 0.36
C GLN A 445 -21.34 -4.86 -1.04
N GLN A 446 -21.53 -3.87 -1.93
CA GLN A 446 -21.98 -4.11 -3.30
C GLN A 446 -20.88 -4.79 -4.12
N TYR A 447 -19.63 -4.39 -3.88
CA TYR A 447 -18.42 -5.03 -4.41
C TYR A 447 -18.32 -6.50 -3.98
N LEU A 448 -18.46 -6.81 -2.67
CA LEU A 448 -18.39 -8.18 -2.17
C LEU A 448 -19.46 -9.08 -2.78
N ALA A 449 -20.68 -8.56 -2.96
CA ALA A 449 -21.77 -9.30 -3.61
C ALA A 449 -21.39 -9.83 -5.00
N ARG A 450 -20.46 -9.17 -5.70
CA ARG A 450 -20.05 -9.54 -7.05
C ARG A 450 -19.27 -10.85 -7.10
N TYR A 451 -18.55 -11.22 -6.05
CA TYR A 451 -17.80 -12.47 -6.02
C TYR A 451 -18.68 -13.72 -6.15
N ALA A 452 -19.95 -13.66 -5.75
CA ALA A 452 -20.88 -14.76 -5.94
C ALA A 452 -21.13 -15.07 -7.44
N LEU A 453 -20.87 -14.12 -8.34
CA LEU A 453 -20.95 -14.29 -9.79
C LEU A 453 -19.64 -14.77 -10.43
N ALA A 454 -18.52 -14.71 -9.70
CA ALA A 454 -17.20 -15.11 -10.18
C ALA A 454 -16.93 -16.59 -9.89
N ASP A 455 -16.46 -17.33 -10.88
CA ASP A 455 -16.24 -18.78 -10.86
C ASP A 455 -14.87 -19.19 -10.32
N LEU A 456 -13.84 -18.42 -10.64
CA LEU A 456 -12.48 -18.64 -10.17
C LEU A 456 -11.73 -17.31 -10.16
N PHE A 457 -11.10 -16.99 -9.03
CA PHE A 457 -10.19 -15.84 -8.92
C PHE A 457 -8.80 -16.25 -9.40
N LEU A 458 -8.26 -15.47 -10.34
CA LEU A 458 -6.94 -15.65 -10.91
C LEU A 458 -6.00 -14.60 -10.33
N ASP A 459 -5.08 -15.03 -9.48
CA ASP A 459 -4.17 -14.14 -8.77
C ASP A 459 -3.08 -13.53 -9.67
N THR A 460 -2.30 -12.59 -9.15
CA THR A 460 -1.17 -11.90 -9.80
C THR A 460 0.17 -12.22 -9.12
N SER A 461 1.28 -12.11 -9.87
CA SER A 461 2.66 -12.26 -9.36
C SER A 461 3.55 -11.20 -10.03
N PRO A 462 4.54 -10.59 -9.35
CA PRO A 462 5.09 -10.96 -8.03
C PRO A 462 4.37 -10.32 -6.83
N TYR A 463 3.26 -9.62 -7.07
CA TYR A 463 2.47 -9.00 -6.02
C TYR A 463 1.07 -9.58 -6.05
N ASN A 464 0.76 -10.49 -5.11
CA ASN A 464 -0.52 -11.17 -5.02
C ASN A 464 -1.67 -10.22 -4.67
N ALA A 465 -2.89 -10.68 -4.89
CA ALA A 465 -4.06 -10.29 -4.13
C ALA A 465 -3.80 -10.48 -2.62
N HIS A 466 -4.24 -9.50 -1.83
CA HIS A 466 -4.13 -9.53 -0.37
C HIS A 466 -5.55 -9.55 0.20
N THR A 467 -6.08 -8.39 0.59
CA THR A 467 -7.48 -8.22 1.00
C THR A 467 -8.45 -8.82 -0.01
N THR A 468 -8.19 -8.65 -1.30
CA THR A 468 -9.06 -9.11 -2.40
C THR A 468 -9.06 -10.64 -2.56
N ALA A 469 -8.01 -11.33 -2.12
CA ALA A 469 -8.02 -12.80 -2.01
C ALA A 469 -8.85 -13.24 -0.80
N SER A 470 -8.68 -12.58 0.36
CA SER A 470 -9.51 -12.82 1.55
C SER A 470 -11.00 -12.58 1.27
N ASP A 471 -11.33 -11.50 0.53
CA ASP A 471 -12.68 -11.18 0.08
C ASP A 471 -13.27 -12.27 -0.83
N ALA A 472 -12.46 -12.77 -1.79
CA ALA A 472 -12.86 -13.84 -2.69
C ALA A 472 -13.19 -15.12 -1.91
N LEU A 473 -12.27 -15.56 -1.04
CA LEU A 473 -12.42 -16.77 -0.25
C LEU A 473 -13.62 -16.67 0.71
N TRP A 474 -13.78 -15.53 1.40
CA TRP A 474 -14.93 -15.27 2.26
C TRP A 474 -16.25 -15.35 1.48
N SER A 475 -16.26 -14.85 0.24
CA SER A 475 -17.44 -14.82 -0.63
C SER A 475 -17.67 -16.13 -1.40
N GLY A 476 -16.89 -17.19 -1.13
CA GLY A 476 -17.06 -18.49 -1.77
C GLY A 476 -16.50 -18.58 -3.20
N CYS A 477 -15.59 -17.69 -3.58
CA CYS A 477 -14.83 -17.74 -4.83
C CYS A 477 -13.43 -18.32 -4.58
N PRO A 478 -13.09 -19.50 -5.14
CA PRO A 478 -11.76 -20.08 -5.00
C PRO A 478 -10.68 -19.19 -5.63
N VAL A 479 -9.47 -19.22 -5.08
CA VAL A 479 -8.33 -18.40 -5.53
C VAL A 479 -7.21 -19.30 -6.04
N LEU A 480 -6.86 -19.19 -7.32
CA LEU A 480 -5.70 -19.84 -7.91
C LEU A 480 -4.49 -18.90 -7.88
N THR A 481 -3.34 -19.39 -7.43
CA THR A 481 -2.11 -18.57 -7.32
C THR A 481 -0.84 -19.39 -7.57
N THR A 482 0.28 -18.69 -7.76
CA THR A 482 1.63 -19.23 -7.93
C THR A 482 2.54 -18.63 -6.86
N PRO A 483 2.65 -19.23 -5.66
CA PRO A 483 3.45 -18.66 -4.59
C PRO A 483 4.92 -18.49 -5.01
N GLY A 484 5.42 -17.26 -4.93
CA GLY A 484 6.77 -16.91 -5.37
C GLY A 484 7.83 -16.95 -4.26
N GLN A 485 8.74 -15.98 -4.28
CA GLN A 485 9.92 -15.92 -3.39
C GLN A 485 9.93 -14.74 -2.41
N THR A 486 8.91 -13.89 -2.45
CA THR A 486 8.78 -12.74 -1.53
C THR A 486 7.49 -12.85 -0.74
N PHE A 487 7.42 -12.18 0.40
CA PHE A 487 6.22 -12.13 1.22
C PHE A 487 5.00 -11.69 0.41
N ALA A 488 5.12 -10.60 -0.36
CA ALA A 488 4.06 -10.07 -1.22
C ALA A 488 3.59 -11.06 -2.32
N ASP A 489 4.43 -12.03 -2.69
CA ASP A 489 4.14 -13.07 -3.68
C ASP A 489 3.68 -14.40 -3.06
N ARG A 490 3.47 -14.45 -1.74
CA ARG A 490 3.00 -15.65 -1.02
C ARG A 490 1.72 -15.43 -0.23
N VAL A 491 1.16 -14.22 -0.19
CA VAL A 491 -0.02 -13.92 0.63
C VAL A 491 -1.22 -14.78 0.25
N ALA A 492 -1.59 -14.84 -1.04
CA ALA A 492 -2.70 -15.68 -1.47
C ALA A 492 -2.43 -17.17 -1.21
N GLY A 493 -1.16 -17.58 -1.37
CA GLY A 493 -0.72 -18.94 -1.08
C GLY A 493 -0.88 -19.32 0.39
N SER A 494 -0.57 -18.40 1.31
CA SER A 494 -0.75 -18.60 2.76
C SER A 494 -2.23 -18.77 3.10
N LEU A 495 -3.10 -17.93 2.52
CA LEU A 495 -4.55 -18.05 2.73
C LEU A 495 -5.06 -19.42 2.26
N ASN A 496 -4.68 -19.85 1.05
CA ASN A 496 -5.05 -21.17 0.53
C ASN A 496 -4.50 -22.31 1.40
N HIS A 497 -3.25 -22.23 1.84
CA HIS A 497 -2.62 -23.24 2.69
C HIS A 497 -3.41 -23.44 3.99
N HIS A 498 -3.66 -22.36 4.72
CA HIS A 498 -4.35 -22.39 6.01
C HIS A 498 -5.85 -22.70 5.89
N LEU A 499 -6.44 -22.54 4.71
CA LEU A 499 -7.81 -22.93 4.41
C LEU A 499 -7.94 -24.41 4.00
N GLY A 500 -6.82 -25.14 3.82
CA GLY A 500 -6.84 -26.51 3.31
C GLY A 500 -7.11 -26.60 1.80
N LEU A 501 -6.77 -25.55 1.05
CA LEU A 501 -6.84 -25.47 -0.41
C LEU A 501 -5.45 -25.39 -1.06
N ALA A 502 -4.46 -26.11 -0.50
CA ALA A 502 -3.08 -26.13 -1.03
C ALA A 502 -3.02 -26.60 -2.51
N GLN A 503 -4.00 -27.37 -2.98
CA GLN A 503 -4.15 -27.73 -4.39
C GLN A 503 -4.48 -26.53 -5.32
N MET A 504 -4.66 -25.32 -4.78
CA MET A 504 -4.81 -24.09 -5.55
C MET A 504 -3.51 -23.27 -5.62
N ASN A 505 -2.45 -23.75 -4.96
CA ASN A 505 -1.11 -23.18 -5.04
C ASN A 505 -0.34 -23.96 -6.11
N ARG A 506 -0.07 -23.33 -7.25
CA ARG A 506 0.57 -23.95 -8.43
C ARG A 506 2.06 -23.62 -8.47
N SER A 507 2.85 -24.47 -9.12
CA SER A 507 4.32 -24.33 -9.12
C SER A 507 4.82 -23.17 -9.98
N ASP A 508 4.17 -22.94 -11.12
CA ASP A 508 4.64 -22.01 -12.15
C ASP A 508 3.47 -21.56 -13.06
N ASP A 509 3.78 -20.72 -14.05
CA ASP A 509 2.77 -20.18 -14.95
C ASP A 509 2.11 -21.27 -15.83
N ALA A 510 2.82 -22.33 -16.21
CA ALA A 510 2.26 -23.40 -17.04
C ALA A 510 1.24 -24.24 -16.26
N ASP A 511 1.58 -24.64 -15.02
CA ASP A 511 0.66 -25.34 -14.12
C ASP A 511 -0.54 -24.46 -13.74
N PHE A 512 -0.32 -23.15 -13.52
CA PHE A 512 -1.40 -22.18 -13.33
C PHE A 512 -2.37 -22.15 -14.51
N ILE A 513 -1.86 -21.99 -15.74
CA ILE A 513 -2.69 -21.92 -16.95
C ILE A 513 -3.43 -23.24 -17.15
N ALA A 514 -2.75 -24.38 -17.05
CA ALA A 514 -3.34 -25.69 -17.22
C ALA A 514 -4.46 -25.95 -16.20
N THR A 515 -4.22 -25.62 -14.93
CA THR A 515 -5.21 -25.77 -13.85
C THR A 515 -6.42 -24.86 -14.07
N ALA A 516 -6.20 -23.59 -14.43
CA ALA A 516 -7.30 -22.66 -14.69
C ALA A 516 -8.15 -23.09 -15.90
N ILE A 517 -7.53 -23.61 -16.96
CA ILE A 517 -8.24 -24.15 -18.13
C ILE A 517 -9.04 -25.41 -17.76
N ALA A 518 -8.43 -26.34 -17.03
CA ALA A 518 -9.10 -27.55 -16.57
C ALA A 518 -10.33 -27.21 -15.71
N LEU A 519 -10.16 -26.32 -14.73
CA LEU A 519 -11.28 -25.83 -13.92
C LEU A 519 -12.29 -25.05 -14.74
N GLY A 520 -11.88 -24.25 -15.73
CA GLY A 520 -12.78 -23.51 -16.62
C GLY A 520 -13.65 -24.42 -17.50
N ASN A 521 -13.13 -25.58 -17.91
CA ASN A 521 -13.85 -26.52 -18.76
C ASN A 521 -14.63 -27.60 -17.99
N ASP A 522 -14.45 -27.72 -16.67
CA ASP A 522 -15.17 -28.69 -15.82
C ASP A 522 -16.04 -28.01 -14.75
N ALA A 523 -17.35 -27.90 -15.02
CA ALA A 523 -18.33 -27.31 -14.10
C ALA A 523 -18.51 -28.13 -12.80
N GLN A 524 -18.35 -29.46 -12.86
CA GLN A 524 -18.47 -30.30 -11.67
C GLN A 524 -17.26 -30.13 -10.76
N ALA A 525 -16.05 -30.03 -11.32
CA ALA A 525 -14.86 -29.71 -10.55
C ALA A 525 -14.98 -28.34 -9.85
N ARG A 526 -15.47 -27.31 -10.54
CA ARG A 526 -15.74 -26.00 -9.90
C ARG A 526 -16.77 -26.09 -8.78
N ALA A 527 -17.86 -26.82 -8.98
CA ALA A 527 -18.88 -27.02 -7.95
C ALA A 527 -18.31 -27.72 -6.70
N ARG A 528 -17.51 -28.77 -6.89
CA ARG A 528 -16.81 -29.47 -5.79
C ARG A 528 -15.86 -28.52 -5.03
N LEU A 529 -15.09 -27.72 -5.75
CA LEU A 529 -14.16 -26.77 -5.16
C LEU A 529 -14.89 -25.69 -4.34
N ARG A 530 -16.00 -25.15 -4.84
CA ARG A 530 -16.85 -24.21 -4.09
C ARG A 530 -17.47 -24.84 -2.85
N GLN A 531 -17.92 -26.09 -2.94
CA GLN A 531 -18.45 -26.83 -1.79
C GLN A 531 -17.38 -27.04 -0.72
N GLN A 532 -16.16 -27.44 -1.12
CA GLN A 532 -15.02 -27.57 -0.21
C GLN A 532 -14.70 -26.22 0.47
N LEU A 533 -14.63 -25.13 -0.30
CA LEU A 533 -14.41 -23.79 0.23
C LEU A 533 -15.51 -23.38 1.23
N GLN A 534 -16.78 -23.66 0.93
CA GLN A 534 -17.89 -23.36 1.83
C GLN A 534 -17.76 -24.12 3.16
N GLN A 535 -17.40 -25.40 3.13
CA GLN A 535 -17.17 -26.20 4.34
C GLN A 535 -16.00 -25.64 5.16
N GLN A 536 -14.89 -25.29 4.50
CA GLN A 536 -13.71 -24.73 5.15
C GLN A 536 -13.95 -23.33 5.71
N ARG A 537 -14.83 -22.53 5.10
CA ARG A 537 -15.21 -21.22 5.65
C ARG A 537 -16.01 -21.35 6.95
N GLN A 538 -16.82 -22.40 7.08
CA GLN A 538 -17.66 -22.63 8.27
C GLN A 538 -16.89 -23.27 9.44
N HIS A 539 -15.92 -24.14 9.13
CA HIS A 539 -15.26 -24.97 10.15
C HIS A 539 -13.74 -24.78 10.22
N GLY A 540 -13.15 -24.11 9.24
CA GLY A 540 -11.71 -23.87 9.14
C GLY A 540 -11.27 -22.69 10.00
N ARG A 541 -9.97 -22.67 10.32
CA ARG A 541 -9.40 -21.70 11.28
C ARG A 541 -9.12 -20.33 10.68
N LEU A 542 -9.03 -20.21 9.35
CA LEU A 542 -8.72 -18.93 8.68
C LEU A 542 -9.71 -17.81 9.06
N PHE A 543 -10.98 -18.16 9.30
CA PHE A 543 -12.05 -17.22 9.65
C PHE A 543 -12.51 -17.35 11.11
N ASP A 544 -11.73 -17.97 11.99
CA ASP A 544 -11.99 -17.98 13.43
C ASP A 544 -11.26 -16.80 14.10
N MET A 545 -11.93 -15.65 14.20
CA MET A 545 -11.35 -14.44 14.79
C MET A 545 -11.19 -14.53 16.31
N GLN A 546 -11.89 -15.44 16.99
CA GLN A 546 -11.71 -15.66 18.43
C GLN A 546 -10.41 -16.41 18.69
N GLN A 547 -10.14 -17.47 17.93
CA GLN A 547 -8.85 -18.15 17.99
C GLN A 547 -7.71 -17.23 17.55
N PHE A 548 -7.90 -16.47 16.45
CA PHE A 548 -6.91 -15.49 16.00
C PHE A 548 -6.58 -14.48 17.11
N ALA A 549 -7.57 -13.94 17.83
CA ALA A 549 -7.35 -13.00 18.93
C ALA A 549 -6.50 -13.60 20.05
N ARG A 550 -6.73 -14.87 20.43
CA ARG A 550 -5.92 -15.58 21.43
C ARG A 550 -4.47 -15.76 20.98
N ASP A 551 -4.27 -16.18 19.73
CA ASP A 551 -2.94 -16.40 19.17
C ASP A 551 -2.18 -15.07 19.01
N PHE A 552 -2.88 -14.02 18.58
CA PHE A 552 -2.33 -12.67 18.47
C PHE A 552 -1.94 -12.09 19.83
N ALA A 553 -2.78 -12.25 20.86
CA ALA A 553 -2.46 -11.83 22.22
C ALA A 553 -1.26 -12.61 22.78
N SER A 554 -1.22 -13.92 22.58
CA SER A 554 -0.08 -14.76 22.98
C SER A 554 1.23 -14.32 22.30
N ALA A 555 1.21 -14.11 20.98
CA ALA A 555 2.37 -13.61 20.24
C ALA A 555 2.82 -12.22 20.73
N SER A 556 1.87 -11.34 21.06
CA SER A 556 2.16 -10.01 21.61
C SER A 556 2.86 -10.09 22.97
N TRP A 557 2.40 -10.97 23.86
CA TRP A 557 3.06 -11.25 25.13
C TRP A 557 4.46 -11.83 24.95
N GLN A 558 4.64 -12.77 24.02
CA GLN A 558 5.95 -13.35 23.73
C GLN A 558 6.94 -12.29 23.22
N MET A 559 6.52 -11.39 22.33
CA MET A 559 7.36 -10.28 21.85
C MET A 559 7.72 -9.31 22.98
N TYR A 560 6.77 -9.01 23.88
CA TYR A 560 7.00 -8.19 25.06
C TYR A 560 8.02 -8.84 26.01
N ASP A 561 7.78 -10.09 26.42
CA ASP A 561 8.62 -10.83 27.37
C ASP A 561 10.04 -11.07 26.80
N ALA A 562 10.18 -11.35 25.50
CA ALA A 562 11.50 -11.50 24.87
C ALA A 562 12.31 -10.19 24.81
N SER A 563 11.65 -9.04 24.91
CA SER A 563 12.29 -7.71 24.88
C SER A 563 12.70 -7.24 26.28
N THR A 564 12.17 -7.85 27.35
CA THR A 564 12.58 -7.58 28.73
C THR A 564 13.76 -8.45 29.18
N THR A 565 13.94 -9.64 28.60
CA THR A 565 15.04 -10.57 28.93
C THR A 565 16.34 -10.34 28.15
N ALA A 566 16.29 -9.57 27.05
CA ALA A 566 17.42 -9.35 26.14
C ALA A 566 18.24 -8.08 26.44
N ALA A 567 17.97 -7.40 27.56
CA ALA A 567 18.73 -6.27 28.09
C ALA A 567 19.45 -6.69 29.36
#